data_AF-A0A7Z7LXZ8-F1
#
_entry.id   AF-A0A7Z7LXZ8-F1
#
_cell.length_a   1.000
_cell.length_b   1.000
_cell.length_c   1.000
_cell.angle_alpha   90.00
_cell.angle_beta   90.00
_cell.angle_gamma   90.00
#
_symmetry.space_group_name_H-M   'P 1'
#
loop_
_entity.id
_entity.type
_entity.pdbx_description
1 polymer ?
#
loop_
_entity_poly.entity_id
_entity_poly.type
_entity_poly.pdbx_seq_one_letter_code
_entity_poly.pdbx_strand_id
1 'polypeptide(L)' 'MRDITVPKIIELFANLLGTEIENRKLEIPERFGKGYCRGFVFNEHIRMIISNYELYEDLTIENPDIDTAGKMIFF' A
#
# COMPACT_ATOMS: atom_id res chain seq x y z
N MET A 1 -3.82 10.27 14.40
CA MET A 1 -2.37 10.07 14.66
C MET A 1 -1.86 9.28 13.46
N ARG A 2 -1.01 9.85 12.60
CA ARG A 2 -0.56 9.16 11.37
C ARG A 2 0.38 8.04 11.78
N ASP A 3 0.07 6.82 11.37
CA ASP A 3 0.93 5.67 11.64
C ASP A 3 2.10 5.69 10.64
N ILE A 4 3.24 6.22 11.08
CA ILE A 4 4.48 6.30 10.28
C ILE A 4 5.03 4.92 9.89
N THR A 5 4.43 3.83 10.37
CA THR A 5 4.85 2.46 10.10
C THR A 5 4.21 1.86 8.84
N VAL A 6 3.26 2.56 8.22
CA VAL A 6 2.59 2.15 6.97
C VAL A 6 3.02 3.09 5.82
N PRO A 7 3.39 2.56 4.65
CA PRO A 7 3.68 3.37 3.47
C PRO A 7 2.45 4.16 2.99
N LYS A 8 2.64 5.44 2.62
CA LYS A 8 1.55 6.30 2.13
C LYS A 8 0.78 5.73 0.94
N ILE A 9 1.45 4.97 0.07
CA ILE A 9 0.78 4.32 -1.08
C ILE A 9 -0.34 3.36 -0.64
N ILE A 10 -0.20 2.70 0.53
CA ILE A 10 -1.26 1.83 1.08
C ILE A 10 -2.39 2.67 1.66
N GLU A 11 -2.10 3.81 2.27
CA GLU A 11 -3.14 4.75 2.71
C GLU A 11 -3.96 5.26 1.52
N LEU A 12 -3.30 5.62 0.41
CA LEU A 12 -3.99 6.00 -0.82
C LEU A 12 -4.82 4.86 -1.39
N PHE A 13 -4.28 3.64 -1.38
CA PHE A 13 -5.00 2.46 -1.85
C PHE A 13 -6.25 2.19 -0.98
N ALA A 14 -6.13 2.31 0.34
CA ALA A 14 -7.24 2.16 1.28
C ALA A 14 -8.35 3.18 1.01
N ASN A 15 -7.96 4.44 0.81
CA ASN A 15 -8.89 5.53 0.48
C ASN A 15 -9.64 5.27 -0.84
N LEU A 16 -8.94 4.79 -1.88
CA LEU A 16 -9.55 4.47 -3.18
C LEU A 16 -10.54 3.32 -3.08
N LEU A 17 -10.23 2.30 -2.27
CA LEU A 17 -11.12 1.17 -2.05
C LEU A 17 -12.23 1.47 -1.01
N GLY A 18 -12.15 2.61 -0.32
CA GLY A 18 -13.07 2.96 0.77
C GLY A 18 -13.01 1.95 1.91
N THR A 19 -11.80 1.52 2.28
CA THR A 19 -11.52 0.58 3.38
C THR A 19 -10.54 1.19 4.36
N GLU A 20 -10.44 0.61 5.55
CA GLU A 20 -9.50 1.03 6.58
C GLU A 20 -8.27 0.11 6.62
N ILE A 21 -7.18 0.59 7.20
CA ILE A 21 -5.96 -0.19 7.40
C ILE A 21 -5.93 -0.64 8.85
N GLU A 22 -5.94 -1.95 9.08
CA GLU A 22 -5.87 -2.55 10.41
C GLU A 22 -4.60 -3.38 10.54
N ASN A 23 -3.83 -3.18 11.62
CA ASN A 23 -2.58 -3.92 11.84
C ASN A 23 -1.63 -3.86 10.62
N ARG A 24 -1.52 -2.69 9.98
CA ARG A 24 -0.75 -2.42 8.76
C ARG A 24 -1.21 -3.20 7.51
N LYS A 25 -2.36 -3.86 7.60
CA LYS A 25 -2.97 -4.68 6.54
C LYS A 25 -4.22 -3.97 6.02
N LEU A 26 -4.31 -3.90 4.70
CA LEU A 26 -5.48 -3.53 3.95
C LEU A 26 -6.09 -4.82 3.40
N GLU A 27 -7.31 -5.14 3.81
CA GLU A 27 -8.09 -6.20 3.17
C GLU A 27 -8.82 -5.64 1.93
N ILE A 28 -8.70 -6.31 0.79
CA ILE A 28 -9.40 -5.90 -0.43
C ILE A 28 -10.88 -6.19 -0.24
N PRO A 29 -11.76 -5.16 -0.36
CA PRO A 29 -13.19 -5.41 -0.29
C PRO A 29 -13.66 -6.34 -1.43
N GLU A 30 -14.56 -7.26 -1.13
CA GLU A 30 -15.04 -8.29 -2.08
C GLU A 30 -15.54 -7.73 -3.41
N ARG A 31 -16.08 -6.50 -3.41
CA ARG A 31 -16.56 -5.80 -4.61
C ARG A 31 -15.45 -5.43 -5.60
N PHE A 32 -14.21 -5.35 -5.14
CA PHE A 32 -13.04 -4.98 -5.96
C PHE A 32 -12.11 -6.16 -6.23
N GLY A 33 -12.21 -7.23 -5.45
CA GLY A 33 -11.31 -8.37 -5.54
C GLY A 33 -11.26 -9.19 -4.27
N LYS A 34 -10.11 -9.83 -4.02
CA LYS A 34 -9.87 -10.66 -2.83
C LYS A 34 -8.40 -10.59 -2.40
N GLY A 35 -8.15 -10.92 -1.15
CA GLY A 35 -6.80 -10.94 -0.57
C GLY A 35 -6.46 -9.62 0.12
N TYR A 36 -5.16 -9.34 0.27
CA TYR A 36 -4.69 -8.23 1.08
C TYR A 36 -3.41 -7.57 0.56
N CYS A 37 -3.22 -6.34 1.02
CA CYS A 37 -1.95 -5.63 0.92
C CYS A 37 -1.45 -5.32 2.34
N ARG A 38 -0.15 -5.46 2.60
CA ARG A 38 0.44 -5.11 3.90
C ARG A 38 1.72 -4.33 3.71
N GLY A 39 1.91 -3.28 4.51
CA GLY A 39 3.10 -2.43 4.40
C GLY A 39 3.89 -2.32 5.68
N PHE A 40 5.19 -2.12 5.51
CA PHE A 40 6.12 -1.86 6.59
C PHE A 40 7.07 -0.75 6.19
N VAL A 41 7.22 0.25 7.06
CA VAL A 41 8.31 1.23 7.02
C VAL A 41 9.32 0.82 8.07
N PHE A 42 10.51 0.40 7.63
CA PHE A 42 11.59 -0.01 8.54
C PHE A 42 12.43 1.19 8.97
N ASN A 43 12.71 2.10 8.03
CA ASN A 43 13.40 3.37 8.27
C ASN A 43 13.12 4.35 7.10
N GLU A 44 13.80 5.49 7.08
CA GLU A 44 13.63 6.53 6.05
C GLU A 44 13.96 6.04 4.62
N HIS A 45 14.77 4.98 4.49
CA HIS A 45 15.26 4.48 3.21
C HIS A 45 14.67 3.12 2.80
N ILE A 46 14.09 2.36 3.74
CA ILE A 46 13.66 0.98 3.52
C ILE A 46 12.19 0.83 3.87
N ARG A 47 11.42 0.43 2.86
CA ARG A 47 9.99 0.11 2.94
C ARG A 47 9.74 -1.21 2.25
N MET A 48 8.77 -1.97 2.76
CA MET A 48 8.33 -3.24 2.17
C MET A 48 6.82 -3.22 2.00
N ILE A 49 6.35 -3.75 0.88
CA ILE A 49 4.94 -3.96 0.59
C ILE A 49 4.78 -5.43 0.22
N ILE A 50 3.83 -6.11 0.85
CA ILE A 50 3.42 -7.47 0.53
C ILE A 50 2.07 -7.35 -0.17
N SER A 51 2.06 -7.65 -1.46
CA SER A 51 0.86 -7.64 -2.30
C SER A 51 0.40 -9.08 -2.53
N ASN A 52 -0.59 -9.52 -1.77
CA ASN A 52 -1.20 -10.84 -1.92
C ASN A 52 -2.69 -10.67 -2.18
N TYR A 53 -3.01 -10.15 -3.36
CA TYR A 53 -4.39 -9.88 -3.77
C TYR A 53 -4.59 -10.08 -5.26
N GLU A 54 -5.85 -10.26 -5.64
CA GLU A 54 -6.33 -10.18 -7.01
C GLU A 54 -7.41 -9.09 -7.07
N LEU A 55 -7.30 -8.18 -8.04
CA LEU A 55 -8.33 -7.19 -8.34
C LEU A 55 -9.12 -7.61 -9.59
N TYR A 56 -10.39 -7.24 -9.65
CA TYR A 56 -11.22 -7.47 -10.84
C TYR A 56 -10.90 -6.49 -11.98
N GLU A 57 -10.38 -5.31 -11.64
CA GLU A 57 -10.02 -4.25 -12.58
C GLU A 57 -8.63 -3.70 -12.25
N ASP A 58 -7.94 -3.19 -13.27
CA ASP A 58 -6.64 -2.55 -13.11
C ASP A 58 -6.78 -1.24 -12.33
N LEU A 59 -5.92 -1.06 -11.33
CA LEU A 59 -5.85 0.17 -10.55
C LEU A 59 -4.46 0.78 -10.65
N THR A 60 -4.39 2.03 -11.07
CA THR A 60 -3.14 2.82 -11.10
C THR A 60 -3.18 3.86 -9.98
N ILE A 61 -2.14 3.91 -9.16
CA ILE A 61 -2.00 4.88 -8.07
C ILE A 61 -0.65 5.58 -8.22
N GLU A 62 -0.66 6.90 -8.23
CA GLU A 62 0.57 7.70 -8.20
C GLU A 62 1.18 7.66 -6.79
N ASN A 63 2.47 7.34 -6.71
CA ASN A 63 3.18 7.30 -5.45
C ASN A 63 3.79 8.68 -5.13
N PRO A 64 3.27 9.41 -4.13
CA PRO A 64 3.77 10.74 -3.78
C PRO A 64 5.14 10.70 -3.08
N ASP A 65 5.59 9.53 -2.63
CA ASP A 65 6.88 9.32 -1.96
C ASP A 65 7.96 8.78 -2.92
N ILE A 66 7.76 8.84 -4.25
CA ILE A 66 8.84 8.60 -5.21
C ILE A 66 9.85 9.74 -5.07
N ASP A 67 10.88 9.50 -4.27
CA ASP A 67 12.14 10.22 -4.39
C ASP A 67 12.90 9.61 -5.57
N THR A 68 12.88 10.29 -6.71
CA THR A 68 13.58 9.89 -7.93
C THR A 68 15.12 9.86 -7.76
N ALA A 69 15.65 10.37 -6.64
CA ALA A 69 17.06 10.30 -6.30
C ALA A 69 17.49 8.98 -5.65
N GLY A 70 16.54 8.23 -5.05
CA GLY A 70 16.81 6.95 -4.39
C GLY A 70 16.49 5.75 -5.28
N LYS A 71 17.42 4.79 -5.41
CA LYS A 71 17.15 3.52 -6.12
C LYS A 71 16.06 2.73 -5.38
N MET A 72 14.83 2.79 -5.87
CA MET A 72 13.74 1.94 -5.40
C MET A 72 13.83 0.60 -6.11
N ILE A 73 14.02 -0.49 -5.34
CA ILE A 73 13.90 -1.84 -5.87
C ILE A 73 12.49 -2.33 -5.51
N PHE A 74 11.68 -2.58 -6.53
CA PHE A 74 10.35 -3.17 -6.42
C PHE A 74 10.46 -4.62 -6.90
N PHE A 75 10.11 -5.59 -6.05
CA PHE A 75 10.02 -7.01 -6.41
C PHE A 75 8.59 -7.48 -6.22
#